data_AF-A0A259CPC2-F1
#
_entry.id   AF-A0A259CPC2-F1
#
_cell.length_a   1.000
_cell.length_b   1.000
_cell.length_c   1.000
_cell.angle_alpha   90.00
_cell.angle_beta   90.00
_cell.angle_gamma   90.00
#
_symmetry.space_group_name_H-M   'P 1'
#
loop_
_entity.id
_entity.type
_entity.pdbx_description
1 polymer ?
#
loop_
_entity_poly.entity_id
_entity_poly.type
_entity_poly.pdbx_seq_one_letter_code
_entity_poly.pdbx_strand_id
1 'polypeptide(L)'
;MQAISFYNGMLDNTKDARFEAKLNSKLKDFIQLAAGLQGCDLTAFILSAAAEKARAVVAEAEMIALNEKDHNAFMEILMNPPKATLQLKELMAMESLNER
;
A
#
# COMPACT_ATOMS: atom_id res chain seq x y z
N MET A 1 -3.17 2.43 -9.42
CA MET A 1 -1.91 2.80 -10.10
C MET A 1 -1.23 4.05 -9.53
N GLN A 2 -1.95 5.06 -8.99
CA GLN A 2 -1.33 6.30 -8.49
C GLN A 2 -0.55 6.13 -7.17
N ALA A 3 -0.98 5.26 -6.25
CA ALA A 3 -0.28 5.06 -4.97
C ALA A 3 1.13 4.47 -5.14
N ILE A 4 1.30 3.44 -5.98
CA ILE A 4 2.62 2.84 -6.24
C ILE A 4 3.61 3.87 -6.84
N SER A 5 3.12 4.77 -7.71
CA SER A 5 3.93 5.85 -8.27
C SER A 5 4.37 6.87 -7.20
N PHE A 6 3.52 7.15 -6.21
CA PHE A 6 3.85 8.05 -5.10
C PHE A 6 4.91 7.45 -4.19
N TYR A 7 4.80 6.16 -3.85
CA TYR A 7 5.79 5.47 -3.03
C TYR A 7 7.16 5.34 -3.73
N ASN A 8 7.20 5.08 -5.04
CA ASN A 8 8.45 5.04 -5.78
C ASN A 8 9.20 6.39 -5.75
N GLY A 9 8.50 7.51 -5.93
CA GLY A 9 9.11 8.85 -5.85
C GLY A 9 9.59 9.24 -4.45
N MET A 10 9.04 8.65 -3.39
CA MET A 10 9.52 8.85 -2.01
C MET A 10 10.79 8.05 -1.69
N LEU A 11 11.01 6.91 -2.36
CA LEU A 11 12.23 6.10 -2.19
C LEU A 11 13.45 6.72 -2.89
N ASP A 12 13.24 7.55 -3.92
CA ASP A 12 14.30 8.20 -4.69
C ASP A 12 14.94 9.41 -3.98
N ASN A 13 14.34 9.92 -2.89
CA ASN A 13 14.76 11.17 -2.23
C ASN A 13 14.93 11.03 -0.72
N THR A 14 15.76 10.08 -0.28
CA THR A 14 16.06 9.88 1.14
C THR A 14 17.56 9.78 1.39
N LYS A 15 18.01 10.37 2.51
CA LYS A 15 19.35 10.15 3.04
C LYS A 15 19.55 8.64 3.24
N ASP A 16 20.70 8.12 2.83
CA ASP A 16 21.03 6.70 2.99
C ASP A 16 20.78 6.22 4.44
N ALA A 17 19.81 5.31 4.61
CA ALA A 17 19.51 4.65 5.87
C ALA A 17 20.03 3.21 5.82
N ARG A 18 20.71 2.76 6.89
CA ARG A 18 21.26 1.40 6.95
C ARG A 18 20.21 0.40 7.42
N PHE A 19 20.12 -0.71 6.69
CA PHE A 19 19.35 -1.88 7.11
C PHE A 19 20.24 -2.82 7.91
N GLU A 20 19.90 -3.07 9.17
CA GLU A 20 20.62 -3.98 10.05
C GLU A 20 19.69 -5.12 10.50
N ALA A 21 20.09 -6.36 10.23
CA ALA A 21 19.35 -7.54 10.64
C ALA A 21 20.29 -8.67 11.06
N LYS A 22 19.95 -9.36 12.15
CA LYS A 22 20.69 -10.53 12.63
C LYS A 22 20.04 -11.80 12.09
N LEU A 23 20.76 -12.49 11.21
CA LEU A 23 20.35 -13.80 10.70
C LEU A 23 21.06 -14.91 11.48
N ASN A 24 20.35 -16.01 11.75
CA ASN A 24 21.03 -17.24 12.14
C ASN A 24 21.73 -17.85 10.91
N SER A 25 22.70 -18.74 11.14
CA SER A 25 23.52 -19.32 10.07
C SER A 25 22.69 -20.04 9.01
N LYS A 26 21.75 -20.90 9.42
CA LYS A 26 20.91 -21.67 8.50
C LYS A 26 20.07 -20.78 7.59
N LEU A 27 19.49 -19.71 8.14
CA LEU A 27 18.71 -18.75 7.37
C LEU A 27 19.60 -17.97 6.39
N LYS A 28 20.79 -17.54 6.84
CA LYS A 28 21.77 -16.88 5.96
C LYS A 28 22.14 -17.78 4.79
N ASP A 29 22.47 -19.04 5.04
CA ASP A 29 22.89 -19.99 4.00
C ASP A 29 21.76 -20.24 2.99
N PHE A 30 20.53 -20.37 3.47
CA PHE A 30 19.36 -20.57 2.62
C PHE A 30 19.07 -19.37 1.73
N ILE A 31 19.10 -18.16 2.28
CA ILE A 31 18.90 -16.93 1.49
C ILE A 31 20.07 -16.73 0.52
N GLN A 32 21.31 -17.05 0.93
CA GLN A 32 22.48 -16.95 0.06
C GLN A 32 22.38 -17.87 -1.16
N LEU A 33 21.86 -19.10 -0.97
CA LEU A 33 21.57 -20.02 -2.06
C LEU A 33 20.51 -19.43 -3.00
N ALA A 34 19.39 -18.94 -2.47
CA ALA A 34 18.33 -18.33 -3.27
C ALA A 34 18.82 -17.12 -4.07
N ALA A 35 19.60 -16.24 -3.45
CA ALA A 35 20.24 -15.10 -4.11
C ALA A 35 21.16 -15.55 -5.25
N GLY A 36 21.96 -16.60 -5.02
CA GLY A 36 22.82 -17.21 -6.03
C GLY A 36 22.04 -17.79 -7.21
N LEU A 37 20.89 -18.44 -6.96
CA LEU A 37 20.00 -18.93 -8.03
C LEU A 37 19.39 -17.80 -8.86
N GLN A 38 19.16 -16.63 -8.25
CA GLN A 38 18.66 -15.44 -8.94
C GLN A 38 19.77 -14.58 -9.56
N GLY A 39 21.05 -14.93 -9.35
CA GLY A 39 22.19 -14.17 -9.87
C GLY A 39 22.39 -12.81 -9.21
N CYS A 40 21.97 -12.66 -7.95
CA CYS A 40 22.13 -11.43 -7.17
C CYS A 40 22.85 -11.70 -5.84
N ASP A 41 23.37 -10.65 -5.20
CA ASP A 41 23.96 -10.79 -3.87
C ASP A 41 22.90 -10.87 -2.77
N LEU A 42 23.33 -11.28 -1.57
CA LEU A 42 22.46 -11.49 -0.42
C LEU A 42 21.68 -10.23 -0.03
N THR A 43 22.32 -9.07 -0.07
CA THR A 43 21.71 -7.79 0.34
C THR A 43 20.67 -7.36 -0.68
N ALA A 44 21.01 -7.39 -1.98
CA ALA A 44 20.11 -7.09 -3.07
C ALA A 44 18.87 -8.00 -3.05
N PHE A 45 19.06 -9.30 -2.80
CA PHE A 45 17.96 -10.26 -2.67
C PHE A 45 17.03 -9.90 -1.52
N ILE A 46 17.57 -9.65 -0.32
CA ILE A 46 16.77 -9.30 0.86
C ILE A 46 16.01 -7.99 0.64
N LEU A 47 16.67 -6.96 0.12
CA LEU A 47 16.04 -5.66 -0.14
C LEU A 47 14.94 -5.76 -1.19
N SER A 48 15.16 -6.52 -2.27
CA SER A 48 14.15 -6.75 -3.30
C SER A 48 12.92 -7.45 -2.73
N ALA A 49 13.13 -8.55 -1.98
CA ALA A 49 12.04 -9.30 -1.36
C ALA A 49 11.26 -8.46 -0.34
N ALA A 50 11.96 -7.66 0.47
CA ALA A 50 11.34 -6.75 1.43
C ALA A 50 10.51 -5.67 0.73
N ALA A 51 11.05 -5.06 -0.34
CA ALA A 51 10.35 -4.04 -1.11
C ALA A 51 9.11 -4.60 -1.81
N GLU A 52 9.20 -5.80 -2.38
CA GLU A 52 8.06 -6.49 -2.97
C GLU A 52 6.96 -6.76 -1.95
N LYS A 53 7.32 -7.33 -0.79
CA LYS A 53 6.34 -7.61 0.26
C LYS A 53 5.72 -6.34 0.83
N ALA A 54 6.51 -5.29 1.03
CA ALA A 54 6.02 -4.00 1.50
C ALA A 54 5.00 -3.40 0.52
N ARG A 55 5.28 -3.43 -0.79
CA ARG A 55 4.33 -2.98 -1.83
C ARG A 55 3.02 -3.76 -1.77
N ALA A 56 3.09 -5.09 -1.62
CA ALA A 56 1.90 -5.93 -1.52
C ALA A 56 1.05 -5.58 -0.30
N VAL A 57 1.68 -5.41 0.87
CA VAL A 57 0.98 -5.06 2.13
C VAL A 57 0.32 -3.69 2.04
N VAL A 58 1.00 -2.69 1.50
CA VAL A 58 0.42 -1.35 1.30
C VAL A 58 -0.75 -1.41 0.33
N ALA A 59 -0.58 -2.08 -0.80
CA ALA A 59 -1.65 -2.22 -1.79
C ALA A 59 -2.87 -2.94 -1.21
N GLU A 60 -2.67 -3.99 -0.40
CA GLU A 60 -3.74 -4.71 0.28
C GLU A 60 -4.48 -3.82 1.30
N ALA A 61 -3.75 -3.01 2.06
CA ALA A 61 -4.34 -2.09 3.03
C ALA A 61 -5.15 -0.95 2.38
N GLU A 62 -4.76 -0.52 1.18
CA GLU A 62 -5.45 0.53 0.42
C GLU A 62 -6.63 0.01 -0.43
N MET A 63 -6.72 -1.30 -0.64
CA MET A 63 -7.77 -1.89 -1.47
C MET A 63 -9.01 -2.25 -0.63
N ILE A 64 -10.16 -1.69 -1.02
CA ILE A 64 -11.47 -2.15 -0.55
C ILE A 64 -11.93 -3.27 -1.49
N ALA A 65 -11.86 -4.52 -1.01
CA ALA A 65 -12.41 -5.65 -1.73
C ALA A 65 -13.92 -5.75 -1.50
N LEU A 66 -14.70 -5.62 -2.56
CA LEU A 66 -16.15 -5.85 -2.54
C LEU A 66 -16.44 -7.23 -3.14
N ASN A 67 -17.37 -7.97 -2.53
CA ASN A 67 -17.96 -9.14 -3.21
C ASN A 67 -18.85 -8.68 -4.38
N GLU A 68 -19.29 -9.61 -5.22
CA GLU A 68 -20.07 -9.29 -6.42
C GLU A 68 -21.36 -8.49 -6.11
N LYS A 69 -22.06 -8.84 -5.03
CA LYS A 69 -23.29 -8.15 -4.61
C LYS A 69 -23.00 -6.70 -4.22
N ASP A 70 -21.98 -6.49 -3.39
CA ASP A 70 -21.60 -5.16 -2.91
C ASP A 70 -21.02 -4.31 -4.05
N HIS A 71 -20.29 -4.94 -4.99
CA HIS A 71 -19.80 -4.29 -6.20
C HIS A 71 -20.95 -3.79 -7.06
N ASN A 72 -21.97 -4.62 -7.32
CA ASN A 72 -23.13 -4.23 -8.12
C ASN A 72 -23.90 -3.08 -7.48
N ALA A 73 -24.16 -3.17 -6.17
CA ALA A 73 -24.82 -2.09 -5.43
C ALA A 73 -24.01 -0.79 -5.44
N PHE A 74 -22.68 -0.89 -5.27
CA PHE A 74 -21.78 0.26 -5.34
C PHE A 74 -21.77 0.91 -6.72
N MET A 75 -21.70 0.10 -7.79
CA MET A 75 -21.72 0.58 -9.17
C MET A 75 -23.07 1.23 -9.53
N GLU A 76 -24.19 0.69 -9.05
CA GLU A 76 -25.51 1.29 -9.24
C GLU A 76 -25.58 2.70 -8.64
N ILE A 77 -25.06 2.88 -7.42
CA ILE A 77 -24.99 4.18 -6.74
C ILE A 77 -24.04 5.14 -7.46
N LEU A 78 -22.90 4.67 -7.98
CA LEU A 78 -21.98 5.51 -8.75
C LEU A 78 -22.57 5.99 -10.07
N MET A 79 -23.29 5.12 -10.78
CA MET A 79 -23.92 5.46 -12.07
C MET A 79 -25.18 6.31 -11.88
N ASN A 80 -25.90 6.10 -10.79
CA ASN A 80 -27.13 6.81 -10.47
C ASN A 80 -27.05 7.42 -9.06
N PRO A 81 -26.23 8.47 -8.87
CA PRO A 81 -26.02 9.04 -7.56
C PRO A 81 -27.34 9.57 -6.98
N PRO A 82 -27.74 9.14 -5.77
CA PRO A 82 -28.97 9.60 -5.14
C PRO A 82 -28.84 11.08 -4.80
N LYS A 83 -29.99 11.78 -4.74
CA LYS A 83 -30.00 13.16 -4.26
C LYS A 83 -29.53 13.21 -2.80
N ALA A 84 -28.71 14.20 -2.48
CA ALA A 84 -28.29 14.46 -1.10
C ALA A 84 -29.51 14.58 -0.17
N THR A 85 -29.46 13.90 0.96
CA THR A 85 -30.49 13.95 2.01
C THR A 85 -30.55 15.36 2.62
N LEU A 86 -31.68 15.70 3.27
CA LEU A 86 -31.81 16.99 3.95
C LEU A 86 -30.74 17.16 5.03
N GLN A 87 -30.47 16.11 5.81
CA GLN A 87 -29.45 16.11 6.85
C GLN A 87 -28.04 16.31 6.29
N LEU A 88 -27.73 15.71 5.12
CA LEU A 88 -26.42 15.93 4.48
C LEU A 88 -26.29 17.38 3.98
N LYS A 89 -27.36 17.96 3.42
CA LYS A 89 -27.36 19.36 3.00
C LYS A 89 -27.20 20.32 4.17
N GLU A 90 -27.89 20.05 5.28
CA GLU A 90 -27.77 20.82 6.52
C GLU A 90 -26.35 20.73 7.08
N LEU A 91 -25.77 19.53 7.19
CA LEU A 91 -24.39 19.32 7.67
C LEU A 91 -23.37 20.07 6.81
N MET A 92 -23.48 19.99 5.49
CA MET A 92 -22.57 20.67 4.56
C MET A 92 -22.75 22.20 4.54
N ALA A 93 -23.90 22.70 5.02
CA ALA A 93 -24.19 24.13 5.15
C ALA A 93 -23.82 24.70 6.53
N MET A 94 -23.46 23.85 7.49
CA MET A 94 -22.89 24.30 8.76
C MET A 94 -21.53 24.95 8.49
N GLU A 95 -21.21 26.03 9.22
CA GLU A 95 -19.89 26.65 9.21
C GLU A 95 -18.84 25.58 9.50
N SER A 96 -17.70 25.60 8.76
CA SER A 96 -16.65 24.59 8.92
C SER A 96 -16.36 24.39 10.38
N LEU A 97 -16.18 23.13 10.80
CA LEU A 97 -15.70 22.77 12.13
C LEU A 97 -14.30 23.39 12.32
N ASN A 98 -14.26 24.69 12.60
CA ASN A 98 -13.08 25.40 13.00
C ASN A 98 -12.69 24.77 14.34
N GLU A 99 -11.52 24.15 14.30
CA GLU A 99 -10.88 23.38 15.34
C GLU A 99 -11.09 24.04 16.72
N ARG A 100 -11.64 23.27 17.66
CA ARG A 100 -11.58 23.59 19.09
C ARG A 100 -10.29 23.05 19.68
#